data_AF-A0A182TAY3-F1
#
_entry.id   AF-A0A182TAY3-F1
#
_cell.length_a   1.000
_cell.length_b   1.000
_cell.length_c   1.000
_cell.angle_alpha   90.00
_cell.angle_beta   90.00
_cell.angle_gamma   90.00
#
_symmetry.space_group_name_H-M   'P 1'
#
loop_
_entity.id
_entity.type
_entity.pdbx_description
1 polymer ?
#
loop_
_entity_poly.entity_id
_entity_poly.type
_entity_poly.pdbx_seq_one_letter_code
_entity_poly.pdbx_strand_id
1 'polypeptide(L)'
;MREVLVDMKSLLELLSPHKCAAYALEQTFGSSGHIREPDGDEVTYQMSPSRFEYDQLKQSLSALIHLTGLVGPEGKQHCKRIVDSGGLLMLLEAEKLFRSDIDMKLLISRLVGNLSACEGLGYEFYASGWIGILARWKRDVDMRMQVTADLTLENLDQDDPNGFRYAPKVYPLHPRGRQQAKPAVDVVFIHGLLGGVFVTWRQKDLKPQAASLLGKKHKDVHLVSTSCTDSSTNNDDIALQQPPPPLDDFSNRTDHARRGPATASRWYRSWSAKKSSFEEDALEAK
;
A
#
# COMPACT_ATOMS: atom_id res chain seq x y z
N MET A 1 -10.69 -21.57 13.11
CA MET A 1 -10.97 -21.14 11.72
C MET A 1 -12.47 -20.97 11.52
N ARG A 2 -13.26 -22.03 11.74
CA ARG A 2 -14.74 -21.97 11.72
C ARG A 2 -15.36 -20.80 12.51
N GLU A 3 -14.93 -20.52 13.75
CA GLU A 3 -15.47 -19.39 14.53
C GLU A 3 -15.24 -18.04 13.82
N VAL A 4 -14.01 -17.77 13.37
CA VAL A 4 -13.70 -16.56 12.59
C VAL A 4 -14.53 -16.49 11.30
N LEU A 5 -14.84 -17.64 10.67
CA LEU A 5 -15.69 -17.68 9.49
C LEU A 5 -17.14 -17.32 9.80
N VAL A 6 -17.67 -17.80 10.93
CA VAL A 6 -18.99 -17.39 11.44
C VAL A 6 -19.01 -15.89 11.69
N ASP A 7 -17.96 -15.33 12.29
CA ASP A 7 -17.85 -13.89 12.52
C ASP A 7 -17.89 -13.10 11.20
N MET A 8 -17.05 -13.47 10.22
CA MET A 8 -17.03 -12.78 8.92
C MET A 8 -18.37 -12.90 8.18
N LYS A 9 -19.04 -14.04 8.29
CA LYS A 9 -20.39 -14.24 7.76
C LYS A 9 -21.40 -13.32 8.44
N SER A 10 -21.36 -13.21 9.77
CA SER A 10 -22.28 -12.34 10.53
C SER A 10 -22.13 -10.87 10.14
N LEU A 11 -20.90 -10.42 9.84
CA LEU A 11 -20.66 -9.07 9.33
C LEU A 11 -21.25 -8.88 7.92
N LEU A 12 -21.21 -9.90 7.05
CA LEU A 12 -21.87 -9.82 5.74
C LEU A 12 -23.40 -9.81 5.86
N GLU A 13 -23.97 -10.63 6.75
CA GLU A 13 -25.40 -10.65 7.06
C GLU A 13 -25.89 -9.31 7.59
N LEU A 14 -25.11 -8.69 8.47
CA LEU A 14 -25.36 -7.34 8.95
C LEU A 14 -25.51 -6.36 7.77
N LEU A 15 -24.66 -6.47 6.75
CA LEU A 15 -24.69 -5.60 5.58
C LEU A 15 -25.70 -6.03 4.50
N SER A 16 -26.44 -7.12 4.69
CA SER A 16 -27.22 -7.81 3.66
C SER A 16 -28.45 -7.10 3.04
N PRO A 17 -29.03 -5.98 3.50
CA PRO A 17 -29.92 -5.27 2.57
C PRO A 17 -29.16 -4.73 1.35
N HIS A 18 -27.82 -4.63 1.40
CA HIS A 18 -27.01 -4.25 0.26
C HIS A 18 -26.78 -5.42 -0.72
N LYS A 19 -26.94 -5.15 -2.01
CA LYS A 19 -26.89 -6.17 -3.08
C LYS A 19 -25.56 -6.92 -3.13
N CYS A 20 -24.43 -6.23 -2.95
CA CYS A 20 -23.12 -6.88 -2.97
C CYS A 20 -22.90 -7.79 -1.75
N ALA A 21 -23.50 -7.47 -0.61
CA ALA A 21 -23.42 -8.31 0.59
C ALA A 21 -24.28 -9.57 0.43
N ALA A 22 -25.50 -9.42 -0.09
CA ALA A 22 -26.37 -10.55 -0.43
C ALA A 22 -25.72 -11.48 -1.48
N TYR A 23 -25.14 -10.91 -2.54
CA TYR A 23 -24.39 -11.67 -3.54
C TYR A 23 -23.19 -12.40 -2.94
N ALA A 24 -22.41 -11.74 -2.07
CA ALA A 24 -21.28 -12.39 -1.40
C ALA A 24 -21.72 -13.55 -0.50
N LEU A 25 -22.83 -13.40 0.23
CA LEU A 25 -23.38 -14.47 1.06
C LEU A 25 -23.78 -15.67 0.22
N GLU A 26 -24.50 -15.45 -0.88
CA GLU A 26 -24.93 -16.52 -1.78
C GLU A 26 -23.74 -17.22 -2.45
N GLN A 27 -22.76 -16.46 -2.94
CA GLN A 27 -21.58 -17.03 -3.60
C GLN A 27 -20.66 -17.80 -2.65
N THR A 28 -20.47 -17.28 -1.42
CA THR A 28 -19.52 -17.87 -0.46
C THR A 28 -20.14 -19.00 0.35
N PHE A 29 -21.42 -18.92 0.72
CA PHE A 29 -22.10 -19.88 1.60
C PHE A 29 -23.24 -20.66 0.92
N GLY A 30 -23.60 -20.32 -0.31
CA GLY A 30 -24.74 -20.91 -1.01
C GLY A 30 -26.09 -20.36 -0.53
N SER A 31 -27.17 -20.75 -1.23
CA SER A 31 -28.52 -20.24 -0.97
C SER A 31 -29.10 -20.62 0.39
N SER A 32 -28.56 -21.66 1.05
CA SER A 32 -28.96 -22.06 2.40
C SER A 32 -28.32 -21.20 3.49
N GLY A 33 -27.30 -20.40 3.16
CA GLY A 33 -26.55 -19.62 4.13
C GLY A 33 -25.86 -20.47 5.20
N HIS A 34 -25.66 -21.78 4.97
CA HIS A 34 -24.87 -22.62 5.86
C HIS A 34 -23.40 -22.61 5.46
N ILE A 35 -22.52 -22.70 6.47
CA ILE A 35 -21.11 -23.00 6.21
C ILE A 35 -21.09 -24.42 5.65
N ARG A 36 -20.90 -24.51 4.33
CA ARG A 36 -20.87 -25.78 3.61
C ARG A 36 -19.79 -26.69 4.21
N GLU A 37 -20.17 -27.92 4.50
CA GLU A 37 -19.20 -28.98 4.76
C GLU A 37 -18.90 -29.66 3.41
N PRO A 38 -17.67 -30.12 3.16
CA PRO A 38 -17.39 -30.88 1.95
C PRO A 38 -18.19 -32.19 2.01
N ASP A 39 -19.26 -32.29 1.21
CA ASP A 39 -20.05 -33.51 1.06
C ASP A 39 -19.15 -34.63 0.50
N GLY A 40 -19.13 -35.76 1.19
CA GLY A 40 -18.12 -36.82 1.02
C GLY A 40 -18.22 -37.69 -0.23
N ASP A 41 -19.21 -37.52 -1.11
CA ASP A 41 -19.57 -38.57 -2.07
C ASP A 41 -19.55 -38.20 -3.57
N GLU A 42 -19.14 -36.99 -3.96
CA GLU A 42 -18.98 -36.66 -5.39
C GLU A 42 -17.52 -36.42 -5.78
N VAL A 43 -17.06 -37.20 -6.77
CA VAL A 43 -15.69 -37.34 -7.27
C VAL A 43 -15.16 -36.03 -7.88
N THR A 44 -14.89 -35.06 -7.02
CA THR A 44 -14.14 -33.84 -7.34
C THR A 44 -13.11 -33.65 -6.24
N TYR A 45 -11.83 -33.82 -6.59
CA TYR A 45 -10.64 -33.59 -5.78
C TYR A 45 -10.92 -33.06 -4.36
N GLN A 46 -10.96 -33.97 -3.38
CA GLN A 46 -11.23 -33.70 -1.97
C GLN A 46 -10.39 -32.53 -1.46
N MET A 47 -11.00 -31.34 -1.41
CA MET A 47 -10.45 -30.20 -0.68
C MET A 47 -10.58 -30.52 0.80
N SER A 48 -9.50 -30.38 1.58
CA SER A 48 -9.61 -30.53 3.03
C SER A 48 -10.58 -29.47 3.58
N PRO A 49 -11.37 -29.79 4.63
CA PRO A 49 -12.26 -28.82 5.27
C PRO A 49 -11.56 -27.50 5.62
N SER A 50 -10.29 -27.56 6.01
CA SER A 50 -9.46 -26.38 6.30
C SER A 50 -9.19 -25.49 5.08
N ARG A 51 -9.04 -26.06 3.88
CA ARG A 51 -8.79 -25.30 2.65
C ARG A 51 -10.07 -24.64 2.15
N PHE A 52 -11.19 -25.34 2.29
CA PHE A 52 -12.50 -24.79 1.96
C PHE A 52 -12.87 -23.60 2.87
N GLU A 53 -12.73 -23.76 4.19
CA GLU A 53 -12.98 -22.67 5.15
C GLU A 53 -12.04 -21.46 4.91
N TYR A 54 -10.79 -21.73 4.53
CA TYR A 54 -9.84 -20.68 4.14
C TYR A 54 -10.32 -19.87 2.94
N ASP A 55 -10.78 -20.54 1.88
CA ASP A 55 -11.27 -19.86 0.68
C ASP A 55 -12.54 -19.05 0.98
N GLN A 56 -13.46 -19.57 1.82
CA GLN A 56 -14.64 -18.83 2.25
C GLN A 56 -14.28 -17.60 3.10
N LEU A 57 -13.30 -17.72 4.00
CA LEU A 57 -12.79 -16.60 4.77
C LEU A 57 -12.18 -15.52 3.87
N LYS A 58 -11.37 -15.93 2.90
CA LYS A 58 -10.73 -15.04 1.93
C LYS A 58 -11.77 -14.29 1.09
N GLN A 59 -12.81 -14.99 0.62
CA GLN A 59 -13.92 -14.37 -0.11
C GLN A 59 -14.70 -13.40 0.78
N SER A 60 -15.00 -13.79 2.01
CA SER A 60 -15.75 -12.95 2.96
C SER A 60 -15.01 -11.66 3.28
N LEU A 61 -13.71 -11.74 3.59
CA LEU A 61 -12.86 -10.56 3.79
C LEU A 61 -12.80 -9.67 2.54
N SER A 62 -12.68 -10.27 1.35
CA SER A 62 -12.66 -9.53 0.09
C SER A 62 -13.97 -8.76 -0.16
N ALA A 63 -15.11 -9.38 0.15
CA ALA A 63 -16.42 -8.73 0.06
C ALA A 63 -16.56 -7.60 1.08
N LEU A 64 -16.12 -7.80 2.33
CA LEU A 64 -16.13 -6.77 3.37
C LEU A 64 -15.25 -5.57 2.98
N ILE A 65 -14.07 -5.80 2.39
CA ILE A 65 -13.21 -4.73 1.85
C ILE A 65 -13.93 -3.95 0.76
N HIS A 66 -14.65 -4.63 -0.14
CA HIS A 66 -15.42 -3.96 -1.19
C HIS A 66 -16.52 -3.07 -0.58
N LEU A 67 -17.32 -3.62 0.34
CA LEU A 67 -18.44 -2.93 0.98
C LEU A 67 -18.00 -1.72 1.81
N THR A 68 -16.92 -1.86 2.58
CA THR A 68 -16.34 -0.75 3.36
C THR A 68 -15.58 0.26 2.50
N GLY A 69 -15.19 -0.14 1.29
CA GLY A 69 -14.48 0.71 0.33
C GLY A 69 -15.40 1.52 -0.60
N LEU A 70 -16.72 1.41 -0.45
CA LEU A 70 -17.68 2.16 -1.28
C LEU A 70 -17.56 3.67 -1.06
N VAL A 71 -17.62 4.43 -2.16
CA VAL A 71 -17.51 5.89 -2.12
C VAL A 71 -18.83 6.48 -1.62
N GLY A 72 -18.75 7.39 -0.65
CA GLY A 72 -19.90 8.14 -0.15
C GLY A 72 -20.45 7.65 1.19
N PRO A 73 -21.70 7.99 1.53
CA PRO A 73 -22.27 7.73 2.86
C PRO A 73 -22.52 6.25 3.14
N GLU A 74 -22.76 5.44 2.09
CA GLU A 74 -23.03 4.01 2.23
C GLU A 74 -21.83 3.25 2.80
N GLY A 75 -20.63 3.43 2.24
CA GLY A 75 -19.40 2.83 2.75
C GLY A 75 -19.12 3.26 4.19
N LYS A 76 -19.29 4.55 4.50
CA LYS A 76 -19.14 5.07 5.87
C LYS A 76 -20.13 4.39 6.84
N GLN A 77 -21.38 4.22 6.43
CA GLN A 77 -22.39 3.54 7.25
C GLN A 77 -22.04 2.06 7.45
N HIS A 78 -21.52 1.37 6.44
CA HIS A 78 -21.04 -0.01 6.57
C HIS A 78 -19.88 -0.10 7.57
N CYS A 79 -18.90 0.81 7.49
CA CYS A 79 -17.80 0.87 8.45
C CYS A 79 -18.30 1.05 9.89
N LYS A 80 -19.20 2.00 10.13
CA LYS A 80 -19.79 2.22 11.46
C LYS A 80 -20.50 0.99 11.98
N ARG A 81 -21.39 0.40 11.17
CA ARG A 81 -22.14 -0.80 11.57
C ARG A 81 -21.23 -1.97 11.93
N ILE A 82 -20.15 -2.19 11.18
CA ILE A 82 -19.15 -3.22 11.50
C ILE A 82 -18.47 -2.93 12.85
N VAL A 83 -18.06 -1.68 13.10
CA VAL A 83 -17.39 -1.35 14.36
C VAL A 83 -18.35 -1.44 15.55
N ASP A 84 -19.57 -0.93 15.41
CA ASP A 84 -20.63 -0.98 16.42
C ASP A 84 -21.01 -2.43 16.77
N SER A 85 -20.90 -3.37 15.82
CA SER A 85 -21.14 -4.80 16.04
C SER A 85 -19.94 -5.56 16.59
N GLY A 86 -18.87 -4.88 17.03
CA GLY A 86 -17.66 -5.51 17.56
C GLY A 86 -16.70 -6.06 16.50
N GLY A 87 -16.84 -5.65 15.23
CA GLY A 87 -16.05 -6.16 14.11
C GLY A 87 -14.54 -5.99 14.28
N LEU A 88 -14.08 -4.97 15.03
CA LEU A 88 -12.66 -4.82 15.35
C LEU A 88 -12.11 -6.00 16.17
N LEU A 89 -12.90 -6.58 17.08
CA LEU A 89 -12.50 -7.75 17.87
C LEU A 89 -12.54 -9.02 17.02
N MET A 90 -13.55 -9.16 16.15
CA MET A 90 -13.62 -10.29 15.20
C MET A 90 -12.41 -10.31 14.25
N LEU A 91 -12.01 -9.13 13.76
CA LEU A 91 -10.82 -8.99 12.91
C LEU A 91 -9.52 -9.23 13.68
N LEU A 92 -9.51 -8.96 14.99
CA LEU A 92 -8.37 -9.27 15.85
C LEU A 92 -8.18 -10.78 15.99
N GLU A 93 -9.26 -11.54 16.15
CA GLU A 93 -9.19 -13.02 16.15
C GLU A 93 -8.75 -13.56 14.79
N ALA A 94 -9.20 -12.94 13.69
CA ALA A 94 -8.69 -13.25 12.35
C ALA A 94 -7.18 -12.96 12.23
N GLU A 95 -6.68 -11.83 12.76
CA GLU A 95 -5.25 -11.51 12.75
C GLU A 95 -4.43 -12.57 13.47
N LYS A 96 -4.88 -12.99 14.65
CA LYS A 96 -4.20 -14.02 15.45
C LYS A 96 -4.10 -15.33 14.69
N LEU A 97 -5.20 -15.74 14.05
CA LEU A 97 -5.25 -16.99 13.27
C LEU A 97 -4.32 -16.95 12.05
N PHE A 98 -4.17 -15.79 11.41
CA PHE A 98 -3.42 -15.64 10.15
C PHE A 98 -2.12 -14.86 10.27
N ARG A 99 -1.51 -14.79 11.47
CA ARG A 99 -0.30 -13.98 11.73
C ARG A 99 0.87 -14.25 10.77
N SER A 100 1.02 -15.49 10.32
CA SER A 100 2.07 -15.93 9.38
C SER A 100 1.64 -15.91 7.91
N ASP A 101 0.36 -15.71 7.61
CA ASP A 101 -0.17 -15.67 6.24
C ASP A 101 -0.23 -14.22 5.76
N ILE A 102 0.67 -13.85 4.85
CA ILE A 102 0.75 -12.48 4.34
C ILE A 102 -0.49 -12.09 3.52
N ASP A 103 -1.09 -13.01 2.78
CA ASP A 103 -2.23 -12.70 1.91
C ASP A 103 -3.47 -12.38 2.74
N MET A 104 -3.73 -13.19 3.77
CA MET A 104 -4.83 -12.94 4.71
C MET A 104 -4.58 -11.68 5.55
N LYS A 105 -3.34 -11.46 6.05
CA LYS A 105 -2.99 -10.20 6.74
C LYS A 105 -3.22 -8.97 5.87
N LEU A 106 -2.94 -9.04 4.57
CA LEU A 106 -3.18 -7.93 3.65
C LEU A 106 -4.67 -7.65 3.46
N LEU A 107 -5.52 -8.67 3.46
CA LEU A 107 -6.97 -8.47 3.42
C LEU A 107 -7.46 -7.83 4.72
N ILE A 108 -7.05 -8.35 5.87
CA ILE A 108 -7.41 -7.80 7.18
C ILE A 108 -6.93 -6.34 7.30
N SER A 109 -5.68 -6.05 6.93
CA SER A 109 -5.14 -4.69 7.02
C SER A 109 -5.86 -3.70 6.12
N ARG A 110 -6.27 -4.10 4.90
CA ARG A 110 -7.09 -3.25 4.02
C ARG A 110 -8.46 -2.97 4.59
N LEU A 111 -9.11 -3.99 5.18
CA LEU A 111 -10.40 -3.81 5.83
C LEU A 111 -10.29 -2.83 7.00
N VAL A 112 -9.32 -3.05 7.89
CA VAL A 112 -9.02 -2.15 9.01
C VAL A 112 -8.67 -0.72 8.52
N GLY A 113 -7.92 -0.60 7.43
CA GLY A 113 -7.63 0.67 6.78
C GLY A 113 -8.90 1.39 6.29
N ASN A 114 -9.82 0.68 5.66
CA ASN A 114 -11.12 1.26 5.27
C ASN A 114 -11.93 1.72 6.48
N LEU A 115 -11.95 0.93 7.57
CA LEU A 115 -12.65 1.32 8.80
C LEU A 115 -12.07 2.62 9.39
N SER A 116 -10.75 2.79 9.39
CA SER A 116 -10.09 4.00 9.89
C SER A 116 -10.44 5.27 9.09
N ALA A 117 -10.87 5.13 7.83
CA ALA A 117 -11.32 6.25 7.02
C ALA A 117 -12.69 6.80 7.47
N CYS A 118 -13.35 6.17 8.45
CA CYS A 118 -14.52 6.74 9.11
C CYS A 118 -14.10 7.60 10.31
N GLU A 119 -14.64 8.82 10.37
CA GLU A 119 -14.39 9.76 11.47
C GLU A 119 -14.97 9.24 12.79
N GLY A 120 -14.34 9.64 13.89
CA GLY A 120 -14.80 9.36 15.25
C GLY A 120 -14.41 7.99 15.80
N LEU A 121 -13.81 7.10 15.01
CA LEU A 121 -13.52 5.72 15.45
C LEU A 121 -12.18 5.52 16.19
N GLY A 122 -11.52 6.61 16.60
CA GLY A 122 -10.19 6.55 17.20
C GLY A 122 -10.15 5.77 18.52
N TYR A 123 -11.19 5.95 19.35
CA TYR A 123 -11.28 5.31 20.66
C TYR A 123 -11.51 3.79 20.54
N GLU A 124 -12.34 3.37 19.60
CA GLU A 124 -12.69 1.97 19.33
C GLU A 124 -11.45 1.19 18.90
N PHE A 125 -10.61 1.79 18.03
CA PHE A 125 -9.32 1.22 17.64
C PHE A 125 -8.32 1.14 18.80
N TYR A 126 -8.32 2.13 19.69
CA TYR A 126 -7.51 2.11 20.90
C TYR A 126 -7.97 1.00 21.85
N ALA A 127 -9.26 0.97 22.20
CA ALA A 127 -9.86 0.04 23.16
C ALA A 127 -9.76 -1.42 22.70
N SER A 128 -9.85 -1.69 21.40
CA SER A 128 -9.70 -3.04 20.84
C SER A 128 -8.24 -3.49 20.71
N GLY A 129 -7.26 -2.62 20.96
CA GLY A 129 -5.84 -2.92 20.86
C GLY A 129 -5.23 -2.86 19.45
N TRP A 130 -5.95 -2.32 18.46
CA TRP A 130 -5.47 -2.24 17.07
C TRP A 130 -4.23 -1.34 16.92
N ILE A 131 -4.13 -0.28 17.72
CA ILE A 131 -2.97 0.64 17.68
C ILE A 131 -1.65 -0.12 17.86
N GLY A 132 -1.60 -1.07 18.79
CA GLY A 132 -0.41 -1.89 19.03
C GLY A 132 -0.08 -2.83 17.86
N ILE A 133 -1.09 -3.33 17.14
CA ILE A 133 -0.92 -4.17 15.96
C ILE A 133 -0.38 -3.34 14.79
N LEU A 134 -1.00 -2.20 14.53
CA LEU A 134 -0.61 -1.27 13.46
C LEU A 134 0.83 -0.78 13.66
N ALA A 135 1.22 -0.44 14.90
CA ALA A 135 2.60 -0.07 15.22
C ALA A 135 3.62 -1.20 14.97
N ARG A 136 3.21 -2.47 15.05
CA ARG A 136 4.05 -3.61 14.63
C ARG A 136 4.08 -3.74 13.11
N TRP A 137 2.93 -3.68 12.45
CA TRP A 137 2.83 -3.78 10.99
C TRP A 137 3.54 -2.66 10.24
N LYS A 138 3.61 -1.44 10.80
CA LYS A 138 4.43 -0.33 10.28
C LYS A 138 5.92 -0.70 10.14
N ARG A 139 6.39 -1.72 10.88
CA ARG A 139 7.77 -2.23 10.86
C ARG A 139 7.91 -3.59 10.15
N ASP A 140 6.84 -4.10 9.53
CA ASP A 140 6.85 -5.38 8.83
C ASP A 140 7.88 -5.38 7.67
N VAL A 141 8.35 -6.56 7.27
CA VAL A 141 9.25 -6.69 6.12
C VAL A 141 8.53 -6.38 4.81
N ASP A 142 7.23 -6.66 4.73
CA ASP A 142 6.41 -6.38 3.57
C ASP A 142 5.99 -4.90 3.54
N MET A 143 6.44 -4.18 2.52
CA MET A 143 6.09 -2.77 2.28
C MET A 143 4.58 -2.53 2.26
N ARG A 144 3.79 -3.46 1.70
CA ARG A 144 2.33 -3.31 1.55
C ARG A 144 1.66 -3.25 2.92
N MET A 145 2.16 -4.06 3.86
CA MET A 145 1.74 -4.02 5.26
C MET A 145 2.16 -2.70 5.91
N GLN A 146 3.41 -2.27 5.72
CA GLN A 146 3.90 -1.02 6.31
C GLN A 146 3.06 0.19 5.87
N VAL A 147 2.81 0.32 4.57
CA VAL A 147 2.09 1.46 3.98
C VAL A 147 0.61 1.45 4.35
N THR A 148 -0.01 0.28 4.42
CA THR A 148 -1.41 0.17 4.89
C THR A 148 -1.51 0.49 6.38
N ALA A 149 -0.53 0.08 7.20
CA ALA A 149 -0.47 0.44 8.61
C ALA A 149 -0.22 1.94 8.82
N ASP A 150 0.67 2.55 8.02
CA ASP A 150 0.89 4.00 8.00
C ASP A 150 -0.43 4.72 7.68
N LEU A 151 -1.10 4.38 6.57
CA LEU A 151 -2.42 4.91 6.21
C LEU A 151 -3.40 4.86 7.39
N THR A 152 -3.49 3.70 8.03
CA THR A 152 -4.47 3.47 9.09
C THR A 152 -4.15 4.34 10.31
N LEU A 153 -2.87 4.45 10.69
CA LEU A 153 -2.46 5.29 11.82
C LEU A 153 -2.67 6.77 11.53
N GLU A 154 -2.33 7.25 10.33
CA GLU A 154 -2.56 8.64 9.92
C GLU A 154 -4.06 8.99 9.94
N ASN A 155 -4.93 8.06 9.49
CA ASN A 155 -6.38 8.25 9.56
C ASN A 155 -6.92 8.35 11.00
N LEU A 156 -6.27 7.68 11.96
CA LEU A 156 -6.64 7.70 13.36
C LEU A 156 -6.02 8.88 14.12
N ASP A 157 -5.04 9.55 13.53
CA ASP A 157 -4.36 10.69 14.12
C ASP A 157 -5.18 11.98 13.97
N GLN A 158 -6.06 12.23 14.94
CA GLN A 158 -6.93 13.41 14.94
C GLN A 158 -6.23 14.68 15.43
N ASP A 159 -5.06 14.56 16.05
CA ASP A 159 -4.34 15.68 16.67
C ASP A 159 -3.23 16.23 15.76
N ASP A 160 -3.01 15.67 14.58
CA ASP A 160 -2.03 16.21 13.62
C ASP A 160 -2.59 17.49 12.96
N PRO A 161 -1.95 18.68 13.17
CA PRO A 161 -2.37 19.91 12.50
C PRO A 161 -2.26 19.86 10.97
N ASN A 162 -1.46 18.92 10.43
CA ASN A 162 -1.32 18.65 9.00
C ASN A 162 -2.03 17.36 8.57
N GLY A 163 -2.84 16.77 9.46
CA GLY A 163 -3.48 15.48 9.25
C GLY A 163 -4.40 15.49 8.02
N PHE A 164 -4.38 14.37 7.29
CA PHE A 164 -5.26 14.13 6.16
C PHE A 164 -5.89 12.74 6.29
N ARG A 165 -7.18 12.64 5.95
CA ARG A 165 -7.89 11.37 5.95
C ARG A 165 -7.84 10.73 4.56
N TYR A 166 -7.07 9.67 4.46
CA TYR A 166 -6.90 8.88 3.25
C TYR A 166 -8.13 8.00 2.99
N ALA A 167 -8.71 8.18 1.80
CA ALA A 167 -9.77 7.32 1.30
C ALA A 167 -9.25 5.90 1.01
N PRO A 168 -10.15 4.90 0.95
CA PRO A 168 -9.81 3.56 0.49
C PRO A 168 -8.96 3.57 -0.80
N LYS A 169 -7.87 2.79 -0.80
CA LYS A 169 -6.90 2.66 -1.91
C LYS A 169 -6.01 3.89 -2.18
N VAL A 170 -6.08 4.94 -1.37
CA VAL A 170 -5.15 6.09 -1.43
C VAL A 170 -4.13 5.92 -0.31
N TYR A 171 -2.86 5.71 -0.64
CA TYR A 171 -1.84 5.38 0.35
C TYR A 171 -0.79 6.49 0.51
N PRO A 172 -0.50 6.96 1.75
CA PRO A 172 0.61 7.85 2.00
C PRO A 172 1.94 7.12 1.79
N LEU A 173 2.79 7.66 0.92
CA LEU A 173 4.16 7.18 0.73
C LEU A 173 5.17 8.05 1.50
N HIS A 174 4.88 9.33 1.64
CA HIS A 174 5.69 10.31 2.35
C HIS A 174 4.80 11.50 2.78
N PRO A 175 5.05 12.12 3.94
CA PRO A 175 5.96 11.70 5.02
C PRO A 175 5.42 10.49 5.79
N ARG A 176 6.27 9.81 6.57
CA ARG A 176 5.90 8.60 7.35
C ARG A 176 5.62 8.89 8.82
N GLY A 177 4.98 10.04 9.08
CA GLY A 177 4.60 10.54 10.39
C GLY A 177 4.49 12.07 10.42
N ARG A 178 4.01 12.58 11.57
CA ARG A 178 3.78 14.02 11.81
C ARG A 178 4.94 14.89 11.38
N GLN A 179 4.63 15.95 10.64
CA GLN A 179 5.57 17.00 10.29
C GLN A 179 5.20 18.28 11.02
N GLN A 180 6.20 19.02 11.52
CA GLN A 180 5.95 20.32 12.13
C GLN A 180 5.54 21.37 11.08
N ALA A 181 6.12 21.29 9.88
CA ALA A 181 5.84 22.20 8.78
C ALA A 181 4.78 21.61 7.85
N LYS A 182 3.81 22.44 7.46
CA LYS A 182 2.83 22.09 6.44
C LYS A 182 3.52 21.91 5.07
N PRO A 183 3.28 20.81 4.34
CA PRO A 183 3.80 20.64 2.99
C PRO A 183 3.37 21.77 2.06
N ALA A 184 4.29 22.26 1.23
CA ALA A 184 4.00 23.29 0.23
C ALA A 184 3.32 22.73 -1.03
N VAL A 185 3.47 21.42 -1.28
CA VAL A 185 2.95 20.73 -2.45
C VAL A 185 2.69 19.26 -2.13
N ASP A 186 1.68 18.68 -2.77
CA ASP A 186 1.39 17.25 -2.76
C ASP A 186 1.76 16.61 -4.10
N VAL A 187 2.36 15.42 -4.05
CA VAL A 187 2.70 14.64 -5.24
C VAL A 187 1.88 13.37 -5.25
N VAL A 188 1.04 13.21 -6.27
CA VAL A 188 0.15 12.05 -6.43
C VAL A 188 0.68 11.16 -7.55
N PHE A 189 0.98 9.91 -7.22
CA PHE A 189 1.31 8.88 -8.20
C PHE A 189 0.06 8.07 -8.53
N ILE A 190 -0.30 8.02 -9.81
CA ILE A 190 -1.40 7.21 -10.33
C ILE A 190 -0.80 6.06 -11.12
N HIS A 191 -1.20 4.82 -10.81
CA HIS A 191 -0.77 3.65 -11.57
C HIS A 191 -1.78 3.28 -12.66
N GLY A 192 -1.29 2.70 -13.77
CA GLY A 192 -2.14 2.18 -14.84
C GLY A 192 -2.77 0.82 -14.51
N LEU A 193 -3.66 0.35 -15.40
CA LEU A 193 -4.48 -0.87 -15.23
C LEU A 193 -3.67 -2.15 -14.95
N LEU A 194 -2.46 -2.26 -15.49
CA LEU A 194 -1.59 -3.44 -15.36
C LEU A 194 -0.60 -3.33 -14.18
N GLY A 195 -0.63 -2.22 -13.43
CA GLY A 195 0.17 -2.01 -12.24
C GLY A 195 -0.70 -1.88 -10.99
N GLY A 196 -0.07 -1.88 -9.83
CA GLY A 196 -0.66 -1.51 -8.55
C GLY A 196 0.20 -0.47 -7.86
N VAL A 197 -0.31 0.09 -6.76
CA VAL A 197 0.44 1.03 -5.89
C VAL A 197 1.81 0.48 -5.48
N PHE A 198 1.96 -0.84 -5.42
CA PHE A 198 3.16 -1.53 -4.95
C PHE A 198 3.93 -2.28 -6.04
N VAL A 199 3.43 -2.33 -7.28
CA VAL A 199 4.06 -3.09 -8.36
C VAL A 199 3.84 -2.32 -9.66
N THR A 200 4.93 -1.88 -10.29
CA THR A 200 4.84 -1.31 -11.64
C THR A 200 4.75 -2.44 -12.68
N TRP A 201 4.20 -2.13 -13.85
CA TRP A 201 4.10 -3.11 -14.95
C TRP A 201 5.45 -3.73 -15.33
N ARG A 202 6.56 -2.98 -15.15
CA ARG A 202 7.95 -3.44 -15.40
C ARG A 202 8.50 -4.38 -14.34
N GLN A 203 7.83 -4.49 -13.19
CA GLN A 203 8.24 -5.31 -12.05
C GLN A 203 7.38 -6.57 -11.90
N LYS A 204 6.47 -6.84 -12.85
CA LYS A 204 5.52 -7.96 -12.79
C LYS A 204 6.22 -9.33 -12.66
N ASP A 205 7.43 -9.46 -13.21
CA ASP A 205 8.21 -10.70 -13.19
C ASP A 205 9.19 -10.79 -12.01
N LEU A 206 9.28 -9.74 -11.17
CA LEU A 206 10.13 -9.74 -9.99
C LEU A 206 9.39 -10.36 -8.80
N LYS A 207 10.10 -11.14 -7.98
CA LYS A 207 9.55 -11.68 -6.72
C LYS A 207 8.99 -10.51 -5.88
N PRO A 208 7.84 -10.65 -5.19
CA PRO A 208 7.15 -9.54 -4.49
C PRO A 208 8.02 -8.75 -3.52
N GLN A 209 9.06 -9.38 -2.95
CA GLN A 209 10.03 -8.74 -2.06
C GLN A 209 10.96 -7.73 -2.76
N ALA A 210 11.11 -7.81 -4.08
CA ALA A 210 11.94 -6.93 -4.91
C ALA A 210 11.20 -5.69 -5.43
N ALA A 211 9.87 -5.61 -5.24
CA ALA A 211 9.04 -4.48 -5.67
C ALA A 211 8.99 -3.34 -4.64
N SER A 212 9.93 -3.28 -3.69
CA SER A 212 10.00 -2.19 -2.72
C SER A 212 10.34 -0.87 -3.42
N LEU A 213 9.36 0.03 -3.57
CA LEU A 213 9.58 1.38 -4.09
C LEU A 213 10.48 2.22 -3.16
N LEU A 214 10.64 1.81 -1.90
CA LEU A 214 11.51 2.44 -0.93
C LEU A 214 12.57 1.46 -0.41
N GLY A 215 13.75 1.49 -1.03
CA GLY A 215 15.05 1.68 -0.36
C GLY A 215 15.54 0.72 0.74
N LYS A 216 14.85 -0.36 1.15
CA LYS A 216 15.51 -1.38 1.98
C LYS A 216 16.40 -2.23 1.08
N LYS A 217 17.73 -2.02 1.13
CA LYS A 217 18.73 -2.91 0.53
C LYS A 217 18.52 -4.32 1.09
N HIS A 218 17.79 -5.16 0.36
CA HIS A 218 17.86 -6.60 0.57
C HIS A 218 19.14 -7.11 -0.09
N LYS A 219 19.96 -7.84 0.67
CA LYS A 219 21.26 -8.35 0.21
C LYS A 219 21.18 -9.33 -0.97
N ASP A 220 19.98 -9.84 -1.28
CA ASP A 220 19.80 -10.94 -2.24
C ASP A 220 18.92 -10.59 -3.45
N VAL A 221 18.70 -9.31 -3.76
CA VAL A 221 18.02 -8.92 -5.00
C VAL A 221 19.05 -8.40 -5.99
N HIS A 222 19.50 -9.28 -6.89
CA HIS A 222 20.23 -8.89 -8.09
C HIS A 222 19.26 -8.12 -9.00
N LEU A 223 19.22 -6.81 -8.84
CA LEU A 223 18.58 -5.95 -9.82
C LEU A 223 19.40 -6.05 -11.11
N VAL A 224 18.77 -6.41 -12.22
CA VAL A 224 19.37 -6.32 -13.55
C VAL A 224 19.69 -4.86 -13.78
N SER A 225 20.96 -4.51 -13.58
CA SER A 225 21.47 -3.19 -13.84
C SER A 225 21.50 -3.02 -15.36
N THR A 226 20.57 -2.27 -15.92
CA THR A 226 20.75 -1.70 -17.26
C THR A 226 21.70 -0.52 -17.13
N SER A 227 22.98 -0.80 -16.88
CA SER A 227 24.03 0.17 -17.11
C SER A 227 24.36 0.14 -18.59
N CYS A 228 23.99 1.20 -19.28
CA CYS A 228 24.56 1.60 -20.55
C CYS A 228 26.08 1.57 -20.45
N THR A 229 26.71 0.79 -21.34
CA THR A 229 28.15 0.72 -21.54
C THR A 229 28.65 2.05 -22.10
N ASP A 230 29.21 2.89 -21.23
CA ASP A 230 30.20 3.87 -21.67
C ASP A 230 31.56 3.17 -21.69
N SER A 231 32.04 2.95 -22.91
CA SER A 231 33.37 2.42 -23.21
C SER A 231 34.44 3.39 -22.73
N SER A 232 35.10 3.07 -21.62
CA SER A 232 36.37 3.67 -21.21
C SER A 232 37.53 2.81 -21.69
N THR A 233 38.36 3.35 -22.58
CA THR A 233 39.73 2.87 -22.81
C THR A 233 40.67 3.56 -21.82
N ASN A 234 41.26 2.77 -20.91
CA ASN A 234 42.68 2.67 -20.50
C ASN A 234 43.55 3.96 -20.57
N ASN A 235 44.41 4.30 -19.62
CA ASN A 235 45.28 3.46 -18.78
C ASN A 235 46.11 4.33 -17.78
N ASP A 236 46.68 3.65 -16.77
CA ASP A 236 47.98 3.85 -16.10
C ASP A 236 48.20 4.93 -14.99
N ASP A 237 48.21 4.43 -13.75
CA ASP A 237 49.32 4.38 -12.75
C ASP A 237 50.03 5.64 -12.17
N ILE A 238 50.43 5.43 -10.89
CA ILE A 238 51.56 5.98 -10.10
C ILE A 238 51.25 7.04 -9.00
N ALA A 239 51.11 6.51 -7.78
CA ALA A 239 51.76 6.84 -6.49
C ALA A 239 52.06 8.29 -6.00
N LEU A 240 51.61 8.53 -4.75
CA LEU A 240 52.23 9.23 -3.59
C LEU A 240 52.65 10.71 -3.70
N GLN A 241 51.99 11.60 -2.93
CA GLN A 241 52.67 12.55 -2.00
C GLN A 241 51.71 13.38 -1.10
N GLN A 242 51.95 13.25 0.22
CA GLN A 242 51.93 14.21 1.34
C GLN A 242 50.73 15.17 1.65
N PRO A 243 50.49 15.48 2.95
CA PRO A 243 49.33 16.25 3.45
C PRO A 243 49.59 17.77 3.48
N PRO A 244 48.54 18.63 3.51
CA PRO A 244 48.71 20.08 3.60
C PRO A 244 48.90 20.58 5.05
N PRO A 245 49.65 21.68 5.27
CA PRO A 245 49.79 22.34 6.57
C PRO A 245 48.63 23.34 6.84
N PRO A 246 48.43 23.79 8.11
CA PRO A 246 47.35 24.69 8.51
C PRO A 246 47.79 26.16 8.70
N LEU A 247 46.82 27.01 9.10
CA LEU A 247 46.90 28.41 9.60
C LEU A 247 46.75 29.48 8.50
N ASP A 248 46.09 30.63 8.65
CA ASP A 248 45.42 31.27 9.78
C ASP A 248 44.49 32.42 9.30
N ASP A 249 43.78 32.93 10.29
CA ASP A 249 42.71 33.92 10.45
C ASP A 249 42.91 35.38 9.90
N PHE A 250 41.79 36.12 9.97
CA PHE A 250 41.60 37.58 10.06
C PHE A 250 41.35 38.48 8.82
N SER A 251 40.08 38.89 8.73
CA SER A 251 39.61 40.30 8.84
C SER A 251 39.16 41.10 7.60
N ASN A 252 37.87 41.49 7.66
CA ASN A 252 37.23 42.77 7.34
C ASN A 252 37.54 43.51 6.03
N ARG A 253 36.49 43.71 5.21
CA ARG A 253 36.08 45.05 4.75
C ARG A 253 34.66 45.08 4.16
N THR A 254 33.85 46.00 4.69
CA THR A 254 32.62 46.55 4.13
C THR A 254 32.91 47.46 2.94
N ASP A 255 32.05 47.48 1.91
CA ASP A 255 31.39 48.72 1.44
C ASP A 255 30.42 48.54 0.25
N HIS A 256 29.57 49.55 0.14
CA HIS A 256 28.31 49.75 -0.57
C HIS A 256 28.25 49.73 -2.13
N ALA A 257 27.03 49.43 -2.61
CA ALA A 257 26.25 50.11 -3.68
C ALA A 257 26.33 49.70 -5.18
N ARG A 258 25.15 49.24 -5.67
CA ARG A 258 24.41 49.54 -6.93
C ARG A 258 25.14 49.48 -8.29
N ARG A 259 24.67 48.59 -9.18
CA ARG A 259 24.09 48.90 -10.52
C ARG A 259 23.66 47.64 -11.32
N GLY A 260 22.43 47.67 -11.84
CA GLY A 260 22.08 47.26 -13.22
C GLY A 260 21.80 45.77 -13.51
N PRO A 261 20.85 45.45 -14.42
CA PRO A 261 20.27 44.12 -14.55
C PRO A 261 21.11 43.21 -15.48
N ALA A 262 21.39 41.99 -15.05
CA ALA A 262 21.98 40.96 -15.89
C ALA A 262 20.90 39.95 -16.30
N THR A 263 20.56 39.98 -17.58
CA THR A 263 19.85 38.93 -18.30
C THR A 263 20.61 37.62 -18.19
N ALA A 264 20.02 36.61 -17.54
CA ALA A 264 20.51 35.24 -17.57
C ALA A 264 19.40 34.31 -18.07
N SER A 265 19.41 34.11 -19.38
CA SER A 265 18.72 33.03 -20.09
C SER A 265 19.03 31.67 -19.43
N ARG A 266 18.03 31.08 -18.77
CA ARG A 266 18.13 29.74 -18.17
C ARG A 266 17.23 28.77 -18.93
N TRP A 267 17.85 28.12 -19.92
CA TRP A 267 17.59 26.78 -20.44
C TRP A 267 16.27 26.11 -19.98
N TYR A 268 15.18 26.38 -20.69
CA TYR A 268 14.08 25.41 -20.79
C TYR A 268 14.50 24.34 -21.80
N ARG A 269 14.84 23.14 -21.35
CA ARG A 269 14.76 21.96 -22.22
C ARG A 269 13.31 21.48 -22.19
N SER A 270 12.56 21.82 -23.24
CA SER A 270 11.26 21.22 -23.51
C SER A 270 11.44 19.71 -23.70
N TRP A 271 10.84 18.89 -22.84
CA TRP A 271 10.63 17.49 -23.13
C TRP A 271 9.55 17.39 -24.21
N SER A 272 9.93 16.90 -25.39
CA SER A 272 9.02 16.60 -26.49
C SER A 272 8.91 15.08 -26.59
N ALA A 273 7.69 14.56 -26.38
CA ALA A 273 7.37 13.16 -26.59
C ALA A 273 7.31 12.86 -28.10
N LYS A 274 8.46 12.68 -28.74
CA LYS A 274 8.55 12.13 -30.09
C LYS A 274 9.60 11.04 -30.14
N LYS A 275 9.11 9.81 -29.95
CA LYS A 275 9.38 8.59 -30.74
C LYS A 275 8.90 7.39 -29.91
N SER A 276 7.59 7.15 -29.97
CA SER A 276 7.04 5.83 -29.72
C SER A 276 7.39 4.99 -30.95
N SER A 277 8.33 4.05 -30.81
CA SER A 277 8.58 3.03 -31.81
C SER A 277 7.47 1.99 -31.73
N PHE A 278 6.41 2.23 -32.50
CA PHE A 278 5.43 1.23 -32.90
C PHE A 278 5.44 1.30 -34.43
N GLU A 279 6.31 0.53 -35.05
CA GLU A 279 6.21 0.23 -36.47
C GLU A 279 5.30 -1.02 -36.57
N GLU A 280 4.10 -0.81 -37.11
CA GLU A 280 3.20 -1.88 -37.53
C GLU A 280 3.73 -2.43 -38.86
N ASP A 281 4.20 -3.67 -38.87
CA ASP A 281 4.44 -4.40 -40.12
C ASP A 281 3.08 -4.73 -40.75
N ALA A 282 2.70 -3.95 -41.76
CA ALA A 282 1.59 -4.26 -42.63
C ALA A 282 1.98 -5.43 -43.56
N LEU A 283 1.34 -6.58 -43.35
CA LEU A 283 1.33 -7.69 -44.29
C LEU A 283 0.46 -7.31 -45.50
N GLU A 284 1.07 -6.95 -46.62
CA GLU A 284 0.39 -6.90 -47.92
C GLU A 284 0.46 -8.26 -48.62
N ALA A 285 -0.73 -8.74 -49.00
CA ALA A 285 -0.95 -9.93 -49.80
C ALA A 285 -0.50 -9.73 -51.25
N LYS A 286 0.08 -10.79 -51.83
CA LYS A 286 0.07 -11.09 -53.26
C LYS A 286 -0.24 -12.57 -53.46
#